data_AF-A0A9P5SHD6-F1
#
_entry.id   AF-A0A9P5SHD6-F1
#
_cell.length_a   1.000
_cell.length_b   1.000
_cell.length_c   1.000
_cell.angle_alpha   90.00
_cell.angle_beta   90.00
_cell.angle_gamma   90.00
#
_symmetry.space_group_name_H-M   'P 1'
#
loop_
_entity.id
_entity.type
_entity.pdbx_description
1 polymer ?
#
loop_
_entity_poly.entity_id
_entity_poly.type
_entity_poly.pdbx_seq_one_letter_code
_entity_poly.pdbx_strand_id
1 'polypeptide(L)'
;MTHAEHILPHGRSFADEFHVFTLEWTPEGLKTYVDDDLLLDVPFNNMFKKGKFPAWMDNPWEGSDTAPFDQEFYLIMNVAVGGTAGYFPDGVGNKPWSDKSEHAVNEFYAAKDDWYPSWGPENGLDRALAIDYIRVYKHNC
;
A
#
# COMPACT_ATOMS: atom_id res chain seq x y z
N MET A 1 -15.28 6.44 -5.49
CA MET A 1 -14.60 5.28 -4.87
C MET A 1 -13.21 5.78 -4.46
N THR A 2 -12.69 5.44 -3.28
CA THR A 2 -11.37 5.91 -2.78
C THR A 2 -10.40 4.75 -2.56
N HIS A 3 -10.72 3.58 -3.11
CA HIS A 3 -10.02 2.33 -2.91
C HIS A 3 -10.25 1.45 -4.15
N ALA A 4 -9.20 0.79 -4.62
CA ALA A 4 -9.27 -0.22 -5.67
C ALA A 4 -8.28 -1.34 -5.32
N GLU A 5 -8.65 -2.57 -5.67
CA GLU A 5 -7.79 -3.74 -5.59
C GLU A 5 -7.45 -4.17 -7.02
N HIS A 6 -6.22 -4.61 -7.24
CA HIS A 6 -5.78 -5.16 -8.51
C HIS A 6 -5.19 -6.55 -8.31
N ILE A 7 -5.66 -7.50 -9.11
CA ILE A 7 -5.14 -8.87 -9.14
C ILE A 7 -4.63 -9.10 -10.55
N LEU A 8 -3.36 -9.48 -10.69
CA LEU A 8 -2.77 -9.76 -11.98
C LEU A 8 -3.45 -10.98 -12.63
N PRO A 9 -3.62 -10.99 -13.96
CA PRO A 9 -4.27 -12.08 -14.66
C PRO A 9 -3.44 -13.37 -14.61
N HIS A 10 -4.10 -14.50 -14.89
CA HIS A 10 -3.46 -15.82 -15.03
C HIS A 10 -2.73 -16.34 -13.78
N GLY A 11 -3.11 -15.87 -12.59
CA GLY A 11 -2.53 -16.35 -11.33
C GLY A 11 -1.11 -15.83 -11.06
N ARG A 12 -0.70 -14.76 -11.76
CA ARG A 12 0.57 -14.07 -11.49
C ARG A 12 0.49 -13.22 -10.21
N SER A 13 1.65 -12.90 -9.67
CA SER A 13 1.85 -12.05 -8.50
C SER A 13 2.74 -10.86 -8.86
N PHE A 14 2.59 -9.76 -8.12
CA PHE A 14 3.49 -8.60 -8.21
C PHE A 14 4.95 -8.90 -7.82
N ALA A 15 5.22 -10.11 -7.31
CA ALA A 15 6.57 -10.58 -7.00
C ALA A 15 7.25 -11.28 -8.19
N ASP A 16 6.53 -11.57 -9.29
CA ASP A 16 7.06 -12.38 -10.39
C ASP A 16 8.00 -11.59 -11.32
N GLU A 17 7.80 -10.27 -11.45
CA GLU A 17 8.60 -9.38 -12.30
C GLU A 17 8.56 -7.92 -11.80
N PHE A 18 9.34 -7.03 -12.43
CA PHE A 18 9.26 -5.59 -12.15
C PHE A 18 8.00 -4.99 -12.78
N HIS A 19 7.34 -4.13 -12.02
CA HIS A 19 6.14 -3.40 -12.44
C HIS A 19 6.35 -1.89 -12.30
N VAL A 20 5.66 -1.11 -13.13
CA VAL A 20 5.67 0.34 -13.05
C VAL A 20 4.45 0.81 -12.28
N PHE A 21 4.68 1.35 -11.08
CA PHE A 21 3.66 2.02 -10.29
C PHE A 21 3.75 3.52 -10.49
N THR A 22 2.66 4.13 -10.95
CA THR A 22 2.59 5.59 -11.20
C THR A 22 1.55 6.22 -10.28
N LEU A 23 1.92 7.35 -9.67
CA LEU A 23 1.01 8.27 -9.00
C LEU A 23 1.03 9.58 -9.79
N GLU A 24 -0.09 9.92 -10.43
CA GLU A 24 -0.33 11.28 -10.89
C GLU A 24 -1.03 12.06 -9.79
N TRP A 25 -0.42 13.17 -9.39
CA TRP A 25 -0.98 14.05 -8.37
C TRP A 25 -1.08 15.46 -8.91
N THR A 26 -2.31 15.96 -8.94
CA THR A 26 -2.69 17.27 -9.47
C THR A 26 -3.55 18.02 -8.45
N PRO A 27 -3.78 19.33 -8.61
CA PRO A 27 -4.75 20.07 -7.81
C PRO A 27 -6.19 19.50 -7.89
N GLU A 28 -6.51 18.74 -8.93
CA GLU A 28 -7.85 18.17 -9.15
C GLU A 28 -8.03 16.81 -8.46
N GLY A 29 -6.95 16.09 -8.14
CA GLY A 29 -7.04 14.76 -7.56
C GLY A 29 -5.79 13.90 -7.73
N LEU A 30 -5.94 12.63 -7.35
CA LEU A 30 -4.94 11.58 -7.46
C LEU A 30 -5.39 10.51 -8.45
N LYS A 31 -4.49 10.10 -9.34
CA LYS A 31 -4.66 8.90 -10.15
C LYS A 31 -3.52 7.93 -9.92
N THR A 32 -3.83 6.65 -9.81
CA THR A 32 -2.82 5.60 -9.68
C THR A 32 -2.90 4.64 -10.85
N TYR A 33 -1.74 4.16 -11.29
CA TYR A 33 -1.59 3.24 -12.39
C TYR A 33 -0.65 2.11 -12.02
N VAL A 34 -0.88 0.97 -12.66
CA VAL A 34 0.02 -0.18 -12.66
C VAL A 34 0.23 -0.56 -14.13
N ASP A 35 1.49 -0.58 -14.58
CA ASP A 35 1.85 -0.93 -15.97
C ASP A 35 1.03 -0.15 -17.03
N ASP A 36 0.93 1.16 -16.83
CA ASP A 36 0.16 2.12 -17.63
C ASP A 36 -1.39 1.98 -17.57
N ASP A 37 -1.92 0.96 -16.88
CA ASP A 37 -3.36 0.80 -16.68
C ASP A 37 -3.84 1.65 -15.49
N LEU A 38 -4.83 2.53 -15.73
CA LEU A 38 -5.47 3.34 -14.69
C LEU A 38 -6.23 2.43 -13.71
N LEU A 39 -5.80 2.44 -12.45
CA LEU A 39 -6.40 1.65 -11.39
C LEU A 39 -7.38 2.44 -10.53
N LEU A 40 -7.02 3.67 -10.16
CA LEU A 40 -7.83 4.51 -9.29
C LEU A 40 -7.79 5.96 -9.75
N ASP A 41 -8.96 6.61 -9.76
CA ASP A 41 -9.12 8.04 -10.01
C ASP A 41 -9.93 8.65 -8.85
N VAL A 42 -9.26 9.47 -8.04
CA VAL A 42 -9.82 10.12 -6.84
C VAL A 42 -9.79 11.64 -7.01
N PRO A 43 -10.89 12.25 -7.47
CA PRO A 43 -10.98 13.70 -7.51
C PRO A 43 -11.12 14.28 -6.10
N PHE A 44 -10.44 15.40 -5.84
CA PHE A 44 -10.51 16.18 -4.62
C PHE A 44 -11.82 16.97 -4.55
N ASN A 45 -12.89 16.28 -4.14
CA ASN A 45 -14.18 16.88 -3.85
C ASN A 45 -14.91 16.10 -2.78
N ASN A 46 -15.63 16.77 -1.86
CA ASN A 46 -16.44 16.09 -0.85
C ASN A 46 -15.67 14.98 -0.10
N MET A 47 -14.39 15.20 0.20
CA MET A 47 -13.49 14.16 0.72
C MET A 47 -14.00 13.56 2.04
N PHE A 48 -14.58 14.40 2.91
CA PHE A 48 -15.23 13.96 4.14
C PHE A 48 -16.33 12.93 3.90
N LYS A 49 -17.18 13.17 2.90
CA LYS A 49 -18.25 12.25 2.50
C LYS A 49 -17.69 10.98 1.88
N LYS A 50 -16.64 11.07 1.06
CA LYS A 50 -15.98 9.89 0.47
C LYS A 50 -15.37 8.99 1.54
N GLY A 51 -14.78 9.58 2.59
CA GLY A 51 -14.24 8.86 3.75
C GLY A 51 -15.31 8.27 4.68
N LYS A 52 -16.59 8.59 4.46
CA LYS A 52 -17.73 8.14 5.29
C LYS A 52 -17.55 8.49 6.78
N PHE A 53 -16.91 9.63 7.07
CA PHE A 53 -16.73 10.09 8.43
C PHE A 53 -18.10 10.45 9.05
N PRO A 54 -18.25 10.23 10.37
CA PRO A 54 -19.49 10.56 11.04
C PRO A 54 -19.71 12.08 11.11
N ALA A 55 -20.96 12.51 10.99
CA ALA A 55 -21.31 13.94 10.89
C ALA A 55 -20.97 14.79 12.14
N TRP A 56 -20.66 14.16 13.27
CA TRP A 56 -20.25 14.85 14.50
C TRP A 56 -18.75 15.18 14.53
N MET A 57 -17.96 14.65 13.60
CA MET A 57 -16.53 14.90 13.51
C MET A 57 -16.27 16.19 12.72
N ASP A 58 -15.32 17.00 13.19
CA ASP A 58 -14.90 18.20 12.47
C ASP A 58 -14.39 17.84 11.07
N ASN A 59 -14.85 18.57 10.06
CA ASN A 59 -14.48 18.33 8.68
C ASN A 59 -13.20 19.13 8.33
N PRO A 60 -12.02 18.49 8.21
CA PRO A 60 -10.78 19.20 7.93
C PRO A 60 -10.74 19.79 6.51
N TRP A 61 -11.68 19.42 5.63
CA TRP A 61 -11.78 19.93 4.26
C TRP A 61 -12.65 21.20 4.13
N GLU A 62 -13.25 21.71 5.21
CA GLU A 62 -14.02 22.98 5.12
C GLU A 62 -13.15 24.20 4.75
N GLY A 63 -11.83 24.13 4.97
CA GLY A 63 -10.88 25.19 4.63
C GLY A 63 -10.09 24.98 3.32
N SER A 64 -10.02 23.74 2.82
CA SER A 64 -9.30 23.35 1.61
C SER A 64 -9.81 21.99 1.14
N ASP A 65 -10.41 21.92 -0.05
CA ASP A 65 -10.89 20.67 -0.63
C ASP A 65 -9.75 19.68 -0.95
N THR A 66 -8.52 20.18 -1.02
CA THR A 66 -7.32 19.43 -1.42
C THR A 66 -6.43 19.05 -0.24
N ALA A 67 -6.70 19.55 0.98
CA ALA A 67 -5.96 19.12 2.16
C ALA A 67 -6.05 17.59 2.38
N PRO A 68 -5.06 16.94 3.01
CA PRO A 68 -3.73 17.45 3.27
C PRO A 68 -2.83 17.45 2.02
N PHE A 69 -3.35 17.09 0.84
CA PHE A 69 -2.62 16.94 -0.44
C PHE A 69 -2.33 18.28 -1.15
N ASP A 70 -2.27 19.36 -0.39
CA ASP A 70 -1.89 20.72 -0.81
C ASP A 70 -0.56 21.19 -0.20
N GLN A 71 0.21 20.27 0.39
CA GLN A 71 1.54 20.51 0.95
C GLN A 71 2.58 19.53 0.39
N GLU A 72 3.84 19.74 0.74
CA GLU A 72 4.94 18.84 0.37
C GLU A 72 4.89 17.53 1.18
N PHE A 73 5.16 16.39 0.52
CA PHE A 73 5.20 15.07 1.15
C PHE A 73 6.51 14.37 0.85
N TYR A 74 6.85 13.41 1.71
CA TYR A 74 7.95 12.47 1.49
C TYR A 74 7.40 11.16 0.91
N LEU A 75 8.10 10.59 -0.08
CA LEU A 75 7.88 9.22 -0.51
C LEU A 75 8.61 8.27 0.44
N ILE A 76 7.87 7.37 1.06
CA ILE A 76 8.41 6.29 1.91
C ILE A 76 8.14 4.97 1.21
N MET A 77 9.16 4.12 1.13
CA MET A 77 9.02 2.73 0.67
C MET A 77 9.64 1.81 1.71
N ASN A 78 8.95 0.73 2.02
CA ASN A 78 9.32 -0.19 3.09
C ASN A 78 8.79 -1.59 2.79
N VAL A 79 9.49 -2.61 3.27
CA VAL A 79 8.97 -3.98 3.40
C VAL A 79 8.89 -4.32 4.88
N ALA A 80 7.69 -4.64 5.33
CA ALA A 80 7.39 -5.07 6.68
C ALA A 80 6.79 -6.48 6.69
N VAL A 81 7.01 -7.20 7.78
CA VAL A 81 6.52 -8.57 7.98
C VAL A 81 5.92 -8.69 9.39
N GLY A 82 5.08 -9.70 9.62
CA GLY A 82 4.58 -10.00 10.96
C GLY A 82 3.57 -9.00 11.53
N GLY A 83 2.77 -8.32 10.69
CA GLY A 83 1.80 -7.32 11.14
C GLY A 83 0.55 -7.89 11.82
N THR A 84 -0.04 -7.12 12.74
CA THR A 84 -1.26 -7.48 13.49
C THR A 84 -2.49 -6.63 13.14
N ALA A 85 -2.39 -5.81 12.08
CA ALA A 85 -3.43 -4.86 11.70
C ALA A 85 -4.63 -5.50 10.95
N GLY A 86 -4.75 -6.83 10.92
CA GLY A 86 -5.79 -7.54 10.19
C GLY A 86 -5.53 -7.69 8.69
N TYR A 87 -4.40 -7.19 8.18
CA TYR A 87 -4.03 -7.32 6.75
C TYR A 87 -3.83 -8.80 6.34
N PHE A 88 -3.23 -9.59 7.23
CA PHE A 88 -3.13 -11.05 7.10
C PHE A 88 -4.14 -11.70 8.04
N PRO A 89 -5.26 -12.26 7.53
CA PRO A 89 -6.29 -12.82 8.40
C PRO A 89 -5.80 -14.01 9.24
N ASP A 90 -6.20 -14.06 10.51
CA ASP A 90 -5.96 -15.23 11.37
C ASP A 90 -6.59 -16.50 10.76
N GLY A 91 -5.86 -17.62 10.82
CA GLY A 91 -6.32 -18.92 10.31
C GLY A 91 -6.16 -19.13 8.80
N VAL A 92 -5.62 -18.15 8.07
CA VAL A 92 -5.34 -18.24 6.63
C VAL A 92 -3.85 -18.45 6.38
N GLY A 93 -3.50 -19.25 5.37
CA GLY A 93 -2.13 -19.36 4.86
C GLY A 93 -1.10 -19.90 5.86
N ASN A 94 -1.53 -20.70 6.84
CA ASN A 94 -0.69 -21.19 7.94
C ASN A 94 0.03 -20.08 8.73
N LYS A 95 -0.58 -18.89 8.84
CA LYS A 95 -0.06 -17.77 9.62
C LYS A 95 0.30 -18.22 11.05
N PRO A 96 1.58 -18.11 11.47
CA PRO A 96 2.04 -18.65 12.76
C PRO A 96 1.83 -17.72 13.97
N TRP A 97 1.35 -16.49 13.77
CA TRP A 97 1.03 -15.54 14.85
C TRP A 97 -0.44 -15.12 14.81
N SER A 98 -0.99 -14.69 15.95
CA SER A 98 -2.34 -14.11 16.02
C SER A 98 -2.33 -12.59 16.14
N ASP A 99 -3.27 -11.92 15.50
CA ASP A 99 -3.48 -10.47 15.64
C ASP A 99 -3.81 -10.04 17.08
N LYS A 100 -4.30 -10.97 17.91
CA LYS A 100 -4.70 -10.70 19.30
C LYS A 100 -3.64 -11.07 20.34
N SER A 101 -2.53 -11.66 19.93
CA SER A 101 -1.48 -12.07 20.86
C SER A 101 -0.63 -10.87 21.27
N GLU A 102 -0.42 -10.69 22.58
CA GLU A 102 0.57 -9.73 23.12
C GLU A 102 2.02 -10.11 22.74
N HIS A 103 2.23 -11.34 22.25
CA HIS A 103 3.51 -11.90 21.86
C HIS A 103 3.58 -12.23 20.36
N ALA A 104 2.73 -11.63 19.52
CA ALA A 104 2.66 -11.91 18.09
C ALA A 104 4.02 -11.85 17.37
N VAL A 105 4.89 -10.90 17.72
CA VAL A 105 6.24 -10.78 17.13
C VAL A 105 7.13 -11.97 17.52
N ASN A 106 7.01 -12.45 18.77
CA ASN A 106 7.76 -13.62 19.25
C ASN A 106 7.24 -14.89 18.58
N GLU A 107 5.92 -15.03 18.42
CA GLU A 107 5.30 -16.16 17.70
C GLU A 107 5.75 -16.19 16.24
N PHE A 108 5.72 -15.04 15.56
CA PHE A 108 6.25 -14.89 14.21
C PHE A 108 7.72 -15.31 14.15
N TYR A 109 8.57 -14.79 15.03
CA TYR A 109 10.01 -15.09 15.01
C TYR A 109 10.32 -16.55 15.38
N ALA A 110 9.56 -17.16 16.30
CA ALA A 110 9.74 -18.56 16.69
C ALA A 110 9.49 -19.52 15.51
N ALA A 111 8.62 -19.16 14.58
CA ALA A 111 8.34 -19.92 13.36
C ALA A 111 9.31 -19.63 12.20
N LYS A 112 10.44 -18.94 12.46
CA LYS A 112 11.38 -18.54 11.40
C LYS A 112 11.86 -19.69 10.52
N ASP A 113 12.03 -20.88 11.08
CA ASP A 113 12.54 -22.02 10.32
C ASP A 113 11.50 -22.51 9.29
N ASP A 114 10.21 -22.17 9.47
CA ASP A 114 9.13 -22.47 8.53
C ASP A 114 9.03 -21.41 7.41
N TRP A 115 9.03 -20.11 7.76
CA TRP A 115 8.79 -19.05 6.78
C TRP A 115 10.06 -18.50 6.13
N TYR A 116 11.20 -18.47 6.81
CA TYR A 116 12.43 -17.86 6.26
C TYR A 116 12.90 -18.55 4.97
N PRO A 117 12.88 -19.89 4.85
CA PRO A 117 13.25 -20.55 3.59
C PRO A 117 12.30 -20.25 2.42
N SER A 118 11.06 -19.85 2.70
CA SER A 118 10.06 -19.55 1.66
C SER A 118 10.31 -18.24 0.90
N TRP A 119 11.17 -17.37 1.42
CA TRP A 119 11.50 -16.07 0.80
C TRP A 119 12.56 -16.19 -0.30
N GLY A 120 12.95 -17.41 -0.68
CA GLY A 120 13.96 -17.63 -1.71
C GLY A 120 15.40 -17.57 -1.18
N PRO A 121 16.41 -17.64 -2.05
CA PRO A 121 17.83 -17.73 -1.67
C PRO A 121 18.36 -16.45 -1.00
N GLU A 122 19.42 -16.59 -0.19
CA GLU A 122 19.99 -15.48 0.62
C GLU A 122 20.52 -14.29 -0.19
N ASN A 123 20.90 -14.54 -1.44
CA ASN A 123 21.58 -13.56 -2.27
C ASN A 123 20.77 -13.17 -3.53
N GLY A 124 19.46 -13.44 -3.53
CA GLY A 124 18.53 -13.10 -4.63
C GLY A 124 17.73 -11.83 -4.36
N LEU A 125 17.17 -11.25 -5.42
CA LEU A 125 16.18 -10.17 -5.32
C LEU A 125 14.82 -10.66 -4.81
N ASP A 126 14.59 -11.98 -4.83
CA ASP A 126 13.31 -12.65 -4.50
C ASP A 126 12.76 -12.30 -3.10
N ARG A 127 13.64 -11.91 -2.16
CA ARG A 127 13.28 -11.50 -0.78
C ARG A 127 13.25 -9.98 -0.57
N ALA A 128 13.70 -9.20 -1.54
CA ALA A 128 13.95 -7.77 -1.39
C ALA A 128 12.78 -6.92 -1.89
N LEU A 129 12.67 -5.70 -1.34
CA LEU A 129 12.04 -4.63 -2.11
C LEU A 129 13.01 -4.20 -3.21
N ALA A 130 13.00 -4.91 -4.33
CA ALA A 130 13.84 -4.57 -5.46
C ALA A 130 13.26 -3.33 -6.17
N ILE A 131 14.09 -2.30 -6.34
CA ILE A 131 13.71 -1.06 -7.04
C ILE A 131 14.73 -0.82 -8.14
N ASP A 132 14.28 -0.85 -9.39
CA ASP A 132 15.13 -0.53 -10.55
C ASP A 132 15.33 0.99 -10.67
N TYR A 133 14.24 1.76 -10.63
CA TYR A 133 14.31 3.22 -10.67
C TYR A 133 13.17 3.90 -9.93
N ILE A 134 13.39 5.18 -9.65
CA ILE A 134 12.36 6.13 -9.22
C ILE A 134 12.53 7.37 -10.09
N ARG A 135 11.42 7.88 -10.63
CA ARG A 135 11.41 9.12 -11.39
C ARG A 135 10.30 10.01 -10.87
N VAL A 136 10.66 11.27 -10.61
CA VAL A 136 9.72 12.30 -10.18
C VAL A 136 9.72 13.39 -11.22
N TYR A 137 8.54 13.72 -11.72
CA TYR A 137 8.34 14.74 -12.72
C TYR A 137 7.44 15.82 -12.17
N LYS A 138 7.57 17.03 -12.72
CA LYS A 138 6.63 18.13 -12.50
C LYS A 138 6.03 18.49 -13.84
N HIS A 139 4.71 18.68 -13.90
CA HIS A 139 4.08 19.23 -15.09
C HIS A 139 4.60 20.66 -15.31
N ASN A 140 5.02 20.96 -16.55
CA ASN A 140 5.34 22.33 -16.92
C ASN A 140 4.03 23.15 -16.88
N CYS A 141 4.00 24.13 -16.00
CA CYS A 141 2.94 25.13 -15.93
C CYS A 141 3.06 26.13 -17.08
#